data_AF-A0A6J1N6J0-F1
#
_entry.id   AF-A0A6J1N6J0-F1
#
_cell.length_a   1.000
_cell.length_b   1.000
_cell.length_c   1.000
_cell.angle_alpha   90.00
_cell.angle_beta   90.00
_cell.angle_gamma   90.00
#
_symmetry.space_group_name_H-M   'P 1'
#
loop_
_entity.id
_entity.type
_entity.pdbx_description
1 polymer ?
#
loop_
_entity_poly.entity_id
_entity_poly.type
_entity_poly.pdbx_seq_one_letter_code
_entity_poly.pdbx_strand_id
1 'polypeptide(L)'
;MSDTTQTVRKVLKKIFEEQNLSPRDVEVVPTSSEGANYTTELFYVNVTLPQQDLKLFAKVACIGDTIRGMVNASWLYATEIFVYTQIAKIYNAIERKNNVPEEDRFVFPKFYGYDPEDGKETVVMENLLEAGYKLHDRLKAMDWEHMAVGLESLAKFHALSFAFEKYYPEEFGEIIKNMSYGMIRLAEAKEINDGNNNMWKSMVDSALGRWCGNGGGAKENDL
;
A
#
# COMPACT_ATOMS: atom_id res chain seq x y z
N MET A 1 -7.07 -11.96 23.48
CA MET A 1 -6.27 -11.48 22.33
C MET A 1 -7.14 -11.60 21.10
N SER A 2 -7.15 -10.61 20.21
CA SER A 2 -7.92 -10.69 18.95
C SER A 2 -7.33 -11.78 18.04
N ASP A 3 -8.17 -12.37 17.18
CA ASP A 3 -7.75 -13.38 16.18
C ASP A 3 -6.59 -12.85 15.32
N THR A 4 -6.66 -11.57 14.95
CA THR A 4 -5.64 -10.86 14.15
C THR A 4 -4.30 -10.70 14.86
N THR A 5 -4.26 -10.47 16.18
CA THR A 5 -2.99 -10.42 16.94
C THR A 5 -2.28 -11.78 16.86
N GLN A 6 -3.03 -12.89 16.94
CA GLN A 6 -2.48 -14.22 16.82
C GLN A 6 -1.97 -14.49 15.40
N THR A 7 -2.69 -14.02 14.38
CA THR A 7 -2.24 -14.03 12.98
C THR A 7 -0.89 -13.34 12.83
N VAL A 8 -0.74 -12.10 13.33
CA VAL A 8 0.56 -11.39 13.28
C VAL A 8 1.67 -12.22 13.93
N ARG A 9 1.43 -12.77 15.13
CA ARG A 9 2.43 -13.60 15.83
C ARG A 9 2.82 -14.86 15.05
N LYS A 10 1.88 -15.49 14.33
CA LYS A 10 2.15 -16.64 13.46
C LYS A 10 3.09 -16.24 12.32
N VAL A 11 2.80 -15.13 11.63
CA VAL A 11 3.61 -14.64 10.51
C VAL A 11 5.00 -14.20 10.98
N LEU A 12 5.10 -13.53 12.13
CA LEU A 12 6.38 -13.13 12.70
C LEU A 12 7.28 -14.33 13.01
N LYS A 13 6.74 -15.43 13.53
CA LYS A 13 7.52 -16.67 13.76
C LYS A 13 8.16 -17.18 12.48
N LYS A 14 7.38 -17.27 11.40
CA LYS A 14 7.87 -17.66 10.07
C LYS A 14 8.98 -16.71 9.59
N ILE A 15 8.78 -15.39 9.71
CA ILE A 15 9.78 -14.38 9.34
C ILE A 15 11.07 -14.56 10.13
N PHE A 16 10.98 -14.81 11.44
CA PHE A 16 12.17 -14.99 12.28
C PHE A 16 12.93 -16.25 11.91
N GLU A 17 12.24 -17.35 11.63
CA GLU A 17 12.86 -18.59 11.15
C GLU A 17 13.54 -18.38 9.79
N GLU A 18 12.85 -17.79 8.81
CA GLU A 18 13.38 -17.55 7.46
C GLU A 18 14.59 -16.60 7.45
N GLN A 19 14.62 -15.62 8.35
CA GLN A 19 15.70 -14.63 8.45
C GLN A 19 16.75 -14.98 9.52
N ASN A 20 16.66 -16.15 10.16
CA ASN A 20 17.55 -16.56 11.26
C ASN A 20 17.63 -15.52 12.41
N LEU A 21 16.49 -14.92 12.76
CA LEU A 21 16.36 -13.98 13.86
C LEU A 21 15.94 -14.70 15.15
N SER A 22 16.53 -14.34 16.27
CA SER A 22 16.22 -14.92 17.59
C SER A 22 15.83 -13.81 18.58
N PRO A 23 14.56 -13.37 18.56
CA PRO A 23 14.10 -12.31 19.46
C PRO A 23 14.02 -12.77 20.91
N ARG A 24 14.40 -11.88 21.82
CA ARG A 24 14.23 -12.03 23.26
C ARG A 24 12.80 -11.73 23.69
N ASP A 25 12.20 -10.74 23.03
CA ASP A 25 10.83 -10.31 23.29
C ASP A 25 10.17 -9.78 22.00
N VAL A 26 8.84 -9.92 21.93
CA VAL A 26 8.02 -9.47 20.80
C VAL A 26 6.70 -8.89 21.32
N GLU A 27 6.65 -7.57 21.31
CA GLU A 27 5.46 -6.79 21.62
C GLU A 27 4.68 -6.52 20.33
N VAL A 28 3.38 -6.79 20.34
CA VAL A 28 2.46 -6.54 19.21
C VAL A 28 1.37 -5.62 19.73
N VAL A 29 1.33 -4.39 19.22
CA VAL A 29 0.44 -3.33 19.68
C VAL A 29 -0.51 -2.97 18.54
N PRO A 30 -1.83 -3.22 18.68
CA PRO A 30 -2.79 -2.77 17.68
C PRO A 30 -2.81 -1.26 17.60
N THR A 31 -2.96 -0.73 16.39
CA THR A 31 -3.13 0.71 16.15
C THR A 31 -4.37 0.96 15.29
N SER A 32 -5.15 1.96 15.66
CA SER A 32 -6.20 2.49 14.80
C SER A 32 -5.70 3.77 14.14
N SER A 33 -5.96 3.91 12.86
CA SER A 33 -6.11 5.23 12.27
C SER A 33 -7.57 5.62 12.48
N GLU A 34 -7.85 6.88 12.80
CA GLU A 34 -9.19 7.43 13.10
C GLU A 34 -10.20 7.25 11.93
N GLY A 35 -10.61 6.00 11.67
CA GLY A 35 -11.48 5.61 10.56
C GLY A 35 -10.80 5.48 9.19
N ALA A 36 -9.48 5.36 9.06
CA ALA A 36 -8.82 5.18 7.75
C ALA A 36 -8.49 3.72 7.41
N ASN A 37 -8.65 2.80 8.37
CA ASN A 37 -8.33 1.38 8.26
C ASN A 37 -9.54 0.55 7.81
N TYR A 38 -10.06 0.80 6.61
CA TYR A 38 -11.33 0.22 6.15
C TYR A 38 -11.30 -1.30 5.93
N THR A 39 -10.15 -1.85 5.52
CA THR A 39 -10.04 -3.25 5.10
C THR A 39 -9.19 -4.11 6.02
N THR A 40 -8.44 -3.50 6.95
CA THR A 40 -7.25 -4.11 7.54
C THR A 40 -7.08 -3.61 8.96
N GLU A 41 -6.73 -4.50 9.89
CA GLU A 41 -6.26 -4.13 11.22
C GLU A 41 -4.74 -3.91 11.19
N LEU A 42 -4.27 -2.83 11.81
CA LEU A 42 -2.89 -2.41 11.79
C LEU A 42 -2.21 -2.67 13.13
N PHE A 43 -0.93 -2.99 13.11
CA PHE A 43 -0.14 -3.25 14.31
C PHE A 43 1.24 -2.62 14.21
N TYR A 44 1.68 -1.99 15.30
CA TYR A 44 3.09 -1.77 15.55
C TYR A 44 3.67 -2.99 16.26
N VAL A 45 4.85 -3.42 15.83
CA VAL A 45 5.53 -4.57 16.42
C VAL A 45 6.92 -4.14 16.85
N ASN A 46 7.20 -4.28 18.15
CA ASN A 46 8.52 -4.07 18.72
C ASN A 46 9.18 -5.43 18.94
N VAL A 47 10.29 -5.67 18.26
CA VAL A 47 11.05 -6.91 18.35
C VAL A 47 12.39 -6.61 19.02
N THR A 48 12.63 -7.19 20.19
CA THR A 48 13.87 -7.01 20.93
C THR A 48 14.87 -8.09 20.50
N LEU A 49 15.89 -7.74 19.73
CA LEU A 49 16.95 -8.68 19.31
C LEU A 49 18.21 -8.50 20.16
N PRO A 50 19.15 -9.48 20.16
CA PRO A 50 20.40 -9.35 20.89
C PRO A 50 21.29 -8.19 20.43
N GLN A 51 21.28 -7.86 19.13
CA GLN A 51 22.13 -6.81 18.55
C GLN A 51 21.42 -5.47 18.46
N GLN A 52 20.20 -5.45 17.90
CA GLN A 52 19.44 -4.23 17.63
C GLN A 52 17.96 -4.51 17.53
N ASP A 53 17.14 -3.72 18.20
CA ASP A 53 15.68 -3.84 18.11
C ASP A 53 15.16 -3.57 16.69
N LEU A 54 14.15 -4.33 16.27
CA LEU A 54 13.41 -4.06 15.05
C LEU A 54 12.04 -3.46 15.38
N LYS A 55 11.70 -2.42 14.63
CA LYS A 55 10.40 -1.75 14.68
C LYS A 55 9.68 -2.05 13.39
N LEU A 56 8.64 -2.87 13.47
CA LEU A 56 7.89 -3.35 12.32
C LEU A 56 6.47 -2.81 12.35
N PHE A 57 5.85 -2.82 11.18
CA PHE A 57 4.47 -2.49 10.96
C PHE A 57 3.80 -3.67 10.25
N ALA A 58 2.68 -4.14 10.79
CA ALA A 58 1.94 -5.26 10.24
C ALA A 58 0.51 -4.84 9.86
N LYS A 59 0.07 -5.35 8.72
CA LYS A 59 -1.26 -5.17 8.14
C LYS A 59 -1.91 -6.55 8.08
N VAL A 60 -3.07 -6.72 8.71
CA VAL A 60 -3.86 -7.98 8.64
C VAL A 60 -5.23 -7.71 8.05
N ALA A 61 -5.60 -8.44 7.01
CA ALA A 61 -6.94 -8.37 6.44
C ALA A 61 -8.01 -8.56 7.52
N CYS A 62 -8.97 -7.64 7.58
CA CYS A 62 -10.04 -7.64 8.57
C CYS A 62 -11.32 -7.11 7.92
N ILE A 63 -11.91 -7.94 7.06
CA ILE A 63 -13.15 -7.63 6.33
C ILE A 63 -14.04 -8.86 6.28
N GLY A 64 -15.34 -8.66 6.50
CA GLY A 64 -16.32 -9.73 6.40
C GLY A 64 -16.55 -10.19 4.97
N ASP A 65 -16.99 -11.44 4.80
CA ASP A 65 -17.12 -12.15 3.52
C ASP A 65 -17.90 -11.37 2.46
N THR A 66 -18.98 -10.70 2.86
CA THR A 66 -19.79 -9.87 1.95
C THR A 66 -18.98 -8.75 1.31
N ILE A 67 -18.21 -8.01 2.12
CA ILE A 67 -17.36 -6.92 1.61
C ILE A 67 -16.20 -7.49 0.81
N ARG A 68 -15.61 -8.62 1.25
CA ARG A 68 -14.51 -9.30 0.53
C ARG A 68 -14.86 -9.58 -0.93
N GLY A 69 -16.06 -10.10 -1.18
CA GLY A 69 -16.56 -10.33 -2.55
C GLY A 69 -16.81 -9.05 -3.35
N MET A 70 -17.28 -7.98 -2.71
CA MET A 70 -17.56 -6.70 -3.38
C MET A 70 -16.29 -5.96 -3.83
N VAL A 71 -15.24 -5.98 -3.01
CA VAL A 71 -13.99 -5.23 -3.27
C VAL A 71 -12.91 -6.08 -3.94
N ASN A 72 -13.18 -7.36 -4.22
CA ASN A 72 -12.19 -8.33 -4.69
C ASN A 72 -10.95 -8.35 -3.77
N ALA A 73 -11.19 -8.62 -2.49
CA ALA A 73 -10.17 -8.58 -1.44
C ALA A 73 -8.93 -9.40 -1.76
N SER A 74 -9.10 -10.61 -2.28
CA SER A 74 -7.99 -11.49 -2.64
C SER A 74 -7.09 -10.83 -3.69
N TRP A 75 -7.64 -10.08 -4.66
CA TRP A 75 -6.85 -9.30 -5.60
C TRP A 75 -6.11 -8.15 -4.91
N LEU A 76 -6.79 -7.38 -4.04
CA LEU A 76 -6.18 -6.24 -3.34
C LEU A 76 -4.93 -6.65 -2.54
N TYR A 77 -5.04 -7.71 -1.74
CA TYR A 77 -3.94 -8.20 -0.92
C TYR A 77 -2.86 -8.90 -1.77
N ALA A 78 -3.26 -9.65 -2.80
CA ALA A 78 -2.30 -10.25 -3.72
C ALA A 78 -1.49 -9.18 -4.47
N THR A 79 -2.09 -8.05 -4.85
CA THR A 79 -1.38 -6.92 -5.47
C THR A 79 -0.35 -6.33 -4.52
N GLU A 80 -0.70 -6.09 -3.24
CA GLU A 80 0.26 -5.57 -2.27
C GLU A 80 1.45 -6.52 -2.07
N ILE A 81 1.17 -7.82 -1.88
CA ILE A 81 2.22 -8.85 -1.78
C ILE A 81 3.07 -8.88 -3.04
N PHE A 82 2.45 -8.83 -4.23
CA PHE A 82 3.14 -8.84 -5.51
C PHE A 82 4.09 -7.64 -5.68
N VAL A 83 3.66 -6.44 -5.28
CA VAL A 83 4.50 -5.24 -5.33
C VAL A 83 5.78 -5.44 -4.52
N TYR A 84 5.67 -5.87 -3.26
CA TYR A 84 6.85 -6.02 -2.40
C TYR A 84 7.72 -7.25 -2.73
N THR A 85 7.11 -8.34 -3.20
CA THR A 85 7.85 -9.59 -3.47
C THR A 85 8.48 -9.64 -4.85
N GLN A 86 7.94 -8.91 -5.83
CA GLN A 86 8.39 -8.91 -7.23
C GLN A 86 8.76 -7.51 -7.74
N ILE A 87 7.80 -6.59 -7.83
CA ILE A 87 8.02 -5.26 -8.46
C ILE A 87 9.15 -4.49 -7.80
N ALA A 88 9.18 -4.44 -6.47
CA ALA A 88 10.24 -3.76 -5.73
C ALA A 88 11.63 -4.33 -6.06
N LYS A 89 11.76 -5.64 -6.29
CA LYS A 89 13.03 -6.27 -6.66
C LYS A 89 13.44 -5.92 -8.09
N ILE A 90 12.48 -5.97 -9.02
CA ILE A 90 12.68 -5.64 -10.44
C ILE A 90 13.12 -4.18 -10.58
N TYR A 91 12.41 -3.26 -9.93
CA TYR A 91 12.69 -1.83 -10.01
C TYR A 91 14.06 -1.50 -9.42
N ASN A 92 14.36 -2.01 -8.22
CA ASN A 92 15.69 -1.88 -7.63
C ASN A 92 16.81 -2.46 -8.53
N ALA A 93 16.55 -3.57 -9.24
CA ALA A 93 17.52 -4.16 -10.15
C ALA A 93 17.75 -3.29 -11.41
N ILE A 94 16.68 -2.71 -11.97
CA ILE A 94 16.75 -1.76 -13.09
C ILE A 94 17.61 -0.56 -12.70
N GLU A 95 17.35 0.05 -11.54
CA GLU A 95 18.08 1.23 -11.07
C GLU A 95 19.56 0.94 -10.85
N ARG A 96 19.88 -0.17 -10.17
CA ARG A 96 21.27 -0.60 -9.96
C ARG A 96 21.99 -0.87 -11.28
N LYS A 97 21.36 -1.59 -12.20
CA LYS A 97 21.96 -1.94 -13.50
C LYS A 97 22.26 -0.70 -14.35
N ASN A 98 21.45 0.35 -14.22
CA ASN A 98 21.64 1.61 -14.94
C ASN A 98 22.44 2.65 -14.14
N ASN A 99 23.04 2.27 -13.01
CA ASN A 99 23.84 3.15 -12.14
C ASN A 99 23.09 4.43 -11.72
N VAL A 100 21.79 4.34 -11.46
CA VAL A 100 21.01 5.45 -10.92
C VAL A 100 21.61 5.83 -9.55
N PRO A 101 21.93 7.11 -9.29
CA PRO A 101 22.42 7.58 -7.99
C PRO A 101 21.46 7.20 -6.86
N GLU A 102 21.96 6.91 -5.66
CA GLU A 102 21.12 6.40 -4.57
C GLU A 102 20.03 7.39 -4.14
N GLU A 103 20.32 8.69 -4.20
CA GLU A 103 19.41 9.80 -3.94
C GLU A 103 18.26 9.90 -4.95
N ASP A 104 18.47 9.39 -6.17
CA ASP A 104 17.49 9.44 -7.25
C ASP A 104 16.64 8.17 -7.34
N ARG A 105 16.99 7.12 -6.59
CA ARG A 105 16.26 5.85 -6.61
C ARG A 105 14.91 5.96 -5.91
N PHE A 106 13.95 5.18 -6.38
CA PHE A 106 12.69 5.00 -5.67
C PHE A 106 12.91 4.14 -4.42
N VAL A 107 12.48 4.64 -3.26
CA VAL A 107 12.64 3.95 -1.98
C VAL A 107 11.35 3.20 -1.63
N PHE A 108 11.44 1.86 -1.62
CA PHE A 108 10.39 1.01 -1.04
C PHE A 108 10.62 0.82 0.45
N PRO A 109 9.55 0.77 1.27
CA PRO A 109 9.66 0.30 2.63
C PRO A 109 10.30 -1.09 2.69
N LYS A 110 11.23 -1.31 3.62
CA LYS A 110 11.83 -2.63 3.83
C LYS A 110 10.74 -3.66 4.16
N PHE A 111 10.62 -4.65 3.31
CA PHE A 111 9.66 -5.75 3.45
C PHE A 111 10.27 -6.90 4.24
N TYR A 112 9.56 -7.41 5.25
CA TYR A 112 10.03 -8.50 6.10
C TYR A 112 9.35 -9.83 5.80
N GLY A 113 8.08 -9.82 5.37
CA GLY A 113 7.39 -11.03 4.97
C GLY A 113 5.89 -10.89 4.89
N TYR A 114 5.23 -12.00 4.57
CA TYR A 114 3.79 -12.06 4.37
C TYR A 114 3.22 -13.46 4.62
N ASP A 115 1.90 -13.52 4.79
CA ASP A 115 1.09 -14.73 4.75
C ASP A 115 -0.13 -14.48 3.83
N PRO A 116 -0.28 -15.22 2.72
CA PRO A 116 -1.38 -15.03 1.78
C PRO A 116 -2.66 -15.81 2.16
N GLU A 117 -2.76 -16.35 3.38
CA GLU A 117 -3.95 -17.07 3.86
C GLU A 117 -5.23 -16.21 3.69
N ASP A 118 -6.18 -16.68 2.88
CA ASP A 118 -7.42 -15.95 2.58
C ASP A 118 -8.21 -15.66 3.87
N GLY A 119 -8.69 -14.43 4.01
CA GLY A 119 -9.35 -13.95 5.22
C GLY A 119 -8.39 -13.42 6.28
N LYS A 120 -7.09 -13.74 6.19
CA LYS A 120 -6.04 -13.42 7.15
C LYS A 120 -4.79 -12.89 6.48
N GLU A 121 -4.91 -12.35 5.26
CA GLU A 121 -3.76 -11.90 4.49
C GLU A 121 -2.97 -10.88 5.30
N THR A 122 -1.69 -11.15 5.46
CA THR A 122 -0.83 -10.39 6.35
C THR A 122 0.41 -9.94 5.62
N VAL A 123 0.77 -8.68 5.78
CA VAL A 123 2.02 -8.10 5.30
C VAL A 123 2.75 -7.48 6.48
N VAL A 124 4.06 -7.73 6.58
CA VAL A 124 4.95 -7.16 7.60
C VAL A 124 6.08 -6.39 6.91
N MET A 125 6.21 -5.12 7.28
CA MET A 125 7.20 -4.18 6.72
C MET A 125 7.84 -3.36 7.85
N GLU A 126 8.83 -2.54 7.53
CA GLU A 126 9.42 -1.61 8.49
C GLU A 126 8.41 -0.56 8.98
N ASN A 127 8.56 -0.13 10.23
CA ASN A 127 7.82 0.99 10.76
C ASN A 127 8.50 2.32 10.36
N LEU A 128 7.93 3.01 9.38
CA LEU A 128 8.48 4.28 8.87
C LEU A 128 8.42 5.43 9.88
N LEU A 129 7.62 5.33 10.95
CA LEU A 129 7.58 6.38 11.97
C LEU A 129 8.95 6.58 12.65
N GLU A 130 9.73 5.50 12.77
CA GLU A 130 11.08 5.55 13.35
C GLU A 130 12.08 6.26 12.42
N ALA A 131 11.79 6.29 11.12
CA ALA A 131 12.55 7.05 10.13
C ALA A 131 12.06 8.52 10.03
N GLY A 132 11.19 8.96 10.94
CA GLY A 132 10.69 10.34 11.01
C GLY A 132 9.50 10.65 10.09
N TYR A 133 8.96 9.65 9.38
CA TYR A 133 7.76 9.83 8.58
C TYR A 133 6.54 10.10 9.47
N LYS A 134 5.61 10.89 8.94
CA LYS A 134 4.37 11.24 9.64
C LYS A 134 3.20 11.13 8.69
N LEU A 135 2.06 10.69 9.23
CA LEU A 135 0.82 10.72 8.49
C LEU A 135 0.34 12.17 8.36
N HIS A 136 0.18 12.65 7.12
CA HIS A 136 -0.42 13.94 6.86
C HIS A 136 -1.92 13.89 7.15
N ASP A 137 -2.45 14.94 7.78
CA ASP A 137 -3.88 15.05 8.06
C ASP A 137 -4.64 15.22 6.73
N ARG A 138 -5.42 14.20 6.35
CA ARG A 138 -6.19 14.17 5.10
C ARG A 138 -7.21 15.30 4.96
N LEU A 139 -7.56 15.97 6.06
CA LEU A 139 -8.49 17.10 6.07
C LEU A 139 -7.78 18.45 5.86
N LYS A 140 -6.44 18.45 5.78
CA LYS A 140 -5.63 19.65 5.58
C LYS A 140 -4.94 19.63 4.22
N ALA A 141 -4.86 20.79 3.59
CA ALA A 141 -4.04 20.97 2.41
C ALA A 141 -2.57 20.66 2.73
N MET A 142 -1.88 20.06 1.76
CA MET A 142 -0.44 19.83 1.80
C MET A 142 0.26 21.08 1.26
N ASP A 143 1.41 21.46 1.84
CA ASP A 143 2.23 22.52 1.27
C ASP A 143 2.90 22.07 -0.03
N TRP A 144 3.46 23.04 -0.76
CA TRP A 144 4.04 22.80 -2.08
C TRP A 144 5.28 21.91 -1.99
N GLU A 145 6.11 22.10 -0.97
CA GLU A 145 7.35 21.37 -0.77
C GLU A 145 7.08 19.87 -0.56
N HIS A 146 6.15 19.51 0.31
CA HIS A 146 5.76 18.11 0.52
C HIS A 146 5.07 17.52 -0.71
N MET A 147 4.22 18.30 -1.38
CA MET A 147 3.55 17.87 -2.61
C MET A 147 4.57 17.55 -3.71
N ALA A 148 5.57 18.42 -3.91
CA ALA A 148 6.60 18.26 -4.92
C ALA A 148 7.40 16.97 -4.72
N VAL A 149 7.81 16.67 -3.48
CA VAL A 149 8.53 15.43 -3.14
C VAL A 149 7.66 14.19 -3.36
N GLY A 150 6.36 14.27 -3.02
CA GLY A 150 5.41 13.18 -3.27
C GLY A 150 5.20 12.91 -4.76
N LEU A 151 5.05 13.97 -5.55
CA LEU A 151 4.90 13.89 -7.00
C LEU A 151 6.18 13.38 -7.68
N GLU A 152 7.35 13.80 -7.22
CA GLU A 152 8.63 13.28 -7.71
C GLU A 152 8.75 11.77 -7.44
N SER A 153 8.37 11.33 -6.23
CA SER A 153 8.36 9.90 -5.89
C SER A 153 7.40 9.11 -6.79
N LEU A 154 6.22 9.66 -7.08
CA LEU A 154 5.26 9.05 -8.01
C LEU A 154 5.81 9.01 -9.45
N ALA A 155 6.49 10.07 -9.88
CA ALA A 155 7.14 10.14 -11.19
C ALA A 155 8.25 9.09 -11.32
N LYS A 156 9.09 8.92 -10.29
CA LYS A 156 10.10 7.85 -10.21
C LYS A 156 9.45 6.47 -10.34
N PHE A 157 8.38 6.22 -9.59
CA PHE A 157 7.63 4.96 -9.65
C PHE A 157 7.09 4.67 -11.06
N HIS A 158 6.49 5.65 -11.73
CA HIS A 158 6.01 5.50 -13.11
C HIS A 158 7.14 5.35 -14.12
N ALA A 159 8.24 6.10 -13.98
CA ALA A 159 9.40 5.95 -14.87
C ALA A 159 9.95 4.52 -14.84
N LEU A 160 9.93 3.88 -13.67
CA LEU A 160 10.36 2.49 -13.49
C LEU A 160 9.44 1.48 -14.17
N SER A 161 8.15 1.76 -14.32
CA SER A 161 7.25 0.88 -15.09
C SER A 161 7.59 0.89 -16.58
N PHE A 162 7.83 2.08 -17.15
CA PHE A 162 8.29 2.21 -18.54
C PHE A 162 9.69 1.63 -18.74
N ALA A 163 10.59 1.82 -17.76
CA ALA A 163 11.90 1.18 -17.79
C ALA A 163 11.77 -0.34 -17.76
N PHE A 164 10.86 -0.89 -16.94
CA PHE A 164 10.62 -2.33 -16.88
C PHE A 164 10.13 -2.88 -18.21
N GLU A 165 9.12 -2.25 -18.82
CA GLU A 165 8.65 -2.60 -20.16
C GLU A 165 9.79 -2.56 -21.20
N LYS A 166 10.63 -1.52 -21.17
CA LYS A 166 11.74 -1.35 -22.10
C LYS A 166 12.85 -2.38 -21.94
N TYR A 167 13.27 -2.65 -20.70
CA TYR A 167 14.44 -3.51 -20.43
C TYR A 167 14.08 -5.00 -20.32
N TYR A 168 12.83 -5.33 -19.99
CA TYR A 168 12.35 -6.69 -19.77
C TYR A 168 10.94 -6.92 -20.38
N PRO A 169 10.77 -6.71 -21.70
CA PRO A 169 9.46 -6.69 -22.35
C PRO A 169 8.67 -8.00 -22.23
N GLU A 170 9.35 -9.15 -22.24
CA GLU A 170 8.69 -10.46 -22.10
C GLU A 170 8.12 -10.66 -20.69
N GLU A 171 8.93 -10.41 -19.65
CA GLU A 171 8.51 -10.52 -18.25
C GLU A 171 7.40 -9.51 -17.92
N PHE A 172 7.54 -8.27 -18.42
CA PHE A 172 6.50 -7.26 -18.34
C PHE A 172 5.19 -7.74 -19.00
N GLY A 173 5.28 -8.29 -20.21
CA GLY A 173 4.13 -8.82 -20.95
C GLY A 173 3.41 -9.94 -20.18
N GLU A 174 4.14 -10.88 -19.59
CA GLU A 174 3.56 -11.95 -18.77
C GLU A 174 2.91 -11.43 -17.49
N ILE A 175 3.54 -10.46 -16.83
CA ILE A 175 2.98 -9.84 -15.62
C ILE A 175 1.68 -9.09 -15.93
N ILE A 176 1.65 -8.29 -17.00
CA ILE A 176 0.46 -7.50 -17.36
C ILE A 176 -0.71 -8.41 -17.78
N LYS A 177 -0.46 -9.52 -18.48
CA LYS A 177 -1.50 -10.52 -18.80
C LYS A 177 -2.19 -11.04 -17.52
N ASN A 178 -1.41 -11.27 -16.47
CA ASN A 178 -1.89 -11.82 -15.20
C ASN A 178 -2.43 -10.75 -14.23
N MET A 179 -2.15 -9.47 -14.47
CA MET A 179 -2.62 -8.35 -13.65
C MET A 179 -3.96 -7.74 -14.10
N SER A 180 -4.66 -8.34 -15.09
CA SER A 180 -5.97 -7.87 -15.56
C SER A 180 -6.93 -7.60 -14.41
N TYR A 181 -7.19 -6.32 -14.14
CA TYR A 181 -8.04 -5.90 -13.04
C TYR A 181 -9.49 -6.33 -13.30
N GLY A 182 -10.00 -7.23 -12.46
CA GLY A 182 -11.38 -7.71 -12.55
C GLY A 182 -12.43 -6.61 -12.39
N MET A 183 -12.10 -5.49 -11.73
CA MET A 183 -13.03 -4.37 -11.55
C MET A 183 -13.14 -3.47 -12.79
N ILE A 184 -12.10 -3.37 -13.64
CA ILE A 184 -12.23 -2.76 -14.98
C ILE A 184 -13.08 -3.66 -15.88
N ARG A 185 -12.83 -4.97 -15.90
CA ARG A 185 -13.70 -5.90 -16.65
C ARG A 185 -15.13 -5.96 -16.13
N LEU A 186 -15.37 -5.80 -14.83
CA LEU A 186 -16.73 -5.74 -14.27
C LEU A 186 -17.39 -4.39 -14.55
N ALA A 187 -16.64 -3.29 -14.63
CA ALA A 187 -17.17 -1.99 -15.06
C ALA A 187 -17.50 -2.01 -16.57
N GLU A 188 -16.62 -2.56 -17.40
CA GLU A 188 -16.81 -2.76 -18.84
C GLU A 188 -17.92 -3.79 -19.13
N ALA A 189 -18.03 -4.87 -18.35
CA ALA A 189 -19.11 -5.85 -18.48
C ALA A 189 -20.44 -5.37 -17.86
N LYS A 190 -20.41 -4.40 -16.94
CA LYS A 190 -21.61 -3.76 -16.36
C LYS A 190 -22.11 -2.55 -17.15
N GLU A 191 -21.44 -2.11 -18.21
CA GLU A 191 -22.11 -1.26 -19.21
C GLU A 191 -23.29 -1.98 -19.90
N ILE A 192 -23.49 -3.29 -19.61
CA ILE A 192 -24.67 -4.07 -20.03
C ILE A 192 -25.72 -4.23 -18.91
N ASN A 193 -25.48 -3.81 -17.66
CA ASN A 193 -26.54 -3.88 -16.64
C ASN A 193 -26.39 -2.80 -15.55
N ASP A 194 -27.18 -1.75 -15.70
CA ASP A 194 -27.35 -0.65 -14.75
C ASP A 194 -27.79 -1.16 -13.37
N GLY A 195 -27.13 -0.67 -12.31
CA GLY A 195 -27.65 -0.78 -10.95
C GLY A 195 -26.65 -0.70 -9.80
N ASN A 196 -25.35 -0.93 -10.03
CA ASN A 196 -24.39 -1.03 -8.90
C ASN A 196 -23.07 -0.24 -9.06
N ASN A 197 -23.08 0.84 -9.84
CA ASN A 197 -21.90 1.69 -10.08
C ASN A 197 -21.78 2.88 -9.09
N ASN A 198 -22.46 2.81 -7.94
CA ASN A 198 -22.78 4.00 -7.13
C ASN A 198 -21.85 4.20 -5.93
N MET A 199 -21.09 3.20 -5.49
CA MET A 199 -20.21 3.31 -4.32
C MET A 199 -18.89 4.00 -4.66
N TRP A 200 -18.24 3.59 -5.76
CA TRP A 200 -16.96 4.18 -6.17
C TRP A 200 -17.10 5.61 -6.68
N LYS A 201 -18.13 5.89 -7.50
CA LYS A 201 -18.49 7.26 -7.88
C LYS A 201 -18.76 8.11 -6.64
N SER A 202 -19.54 7.63 -5.67
CA SER A 202 -19.74 8.29 -4.39
C SER A 202 -18.44 8.57 -3.63
N MET A 203 -17.52 7.61 -3.55
CA MET A 203 -16.24 7.79 -2.84
C MET A 203 -15.34 8.82 -3.54
N VAL A 204 -15.22 8.74 -4.87
CA VAL A 204 -14.44 9.67 -5.70
C VAL A 204 -15.07 11.07 -5.72
N ASP A 205 -16.39 11.17 -5.90
CA ASP A 205 -17.14 12.42 -5.86
C ASP A 205 -17.10 13.06 -4.47
N SER A 206 -17.07 12.27 -3.39
CA SER A 206 -16.87 12.81 -2.04
C SER A 206 -15.45 13.35 -1.83
N ALA A 207 -14.45 12.79 -2.53
CA ALA A 207 -13.07 13.26 -2.47
C ALA A 207 -12.89 14.51 -3.33
N LEU A 208 -13.45 14.53 -4.54
CA LEU A 208 -13.41 15.67 -5.47
C LEU A 208 -14.31 16.83 -5.02
N GLY A 209 -15.49 16.55 -4.49
CA GLY A 209 -16.42 17.57 -3.97
C GLY A 209 -15.87 18.29 -2.74
N ARG A 210 -15.00 17.64 -1.95
CA ARG A 210 -14.22 18.28 -0.88
C ARG A 210 -13.07 19.14 -1.41
N TRP A 211 -12.55 18.83 -2.59
CA TRP A 211 -11.44 19.58 -3.20
C TRP A 211 -11.94 20.83 -3.95
N CYS A 212 -13.10 20.75 -4.59
CA CYS A 212 -13.74 21.89 -5.27
C CYS A 212 -14.55 22.82 -4.33
N GLY A 213 -14.65 22.49 -3.05
CA GLY A 213 -15.51 23.17 -2.08
C GLY A 213 -14.78 24.10 -1.11
N ASN A 214 -14.07 25.12 -1.60
CA ASN A 214 -13.89 26.43 -0.92
C ASN A 214 -13.20 27.49 -1.81
N GLY A 215 -13.50 27.50 -3.11
CA GLY A 215 -13.26 28.67 -3.96
C GLY A 215 -14.38 29.69 -3.74
N GLY A 216 -14.26 30.50 -2.69
CA GLY A 216 -15.18 31.61 -2.46
C GLY A 216 -15.26 32.49 -3.71
N GLY A 217 -16.48 32.63 -4.25
CA GLY A 217 -16.74 33.48 -5.39
C GLY A 217 -16.32 34.92 -5.09
N ALA A 218 -15.25 35.36 -5.75
CA ALA A 218 -15.05 36.78 -5.98
C ALA A 218 -16.21 37.26 -6.85
N LYS A 219 -17.14 37.99 -6.24
CA LYS A 219 -18.16 38.74 -6.98
C LYS A 219 -17.45 39.82 -7.78
N GLU A 220 -17.32 39.60 -9.07
CA GLU A 220 -17.34 40.70 -10.04
C GLU A 220 -18.70 41.39 -9.93
N ASN A 221 -18.68 42.67 -9.59
CA ASN A 221 -19.50 43.70 -10.21
C ASN A 221 -18.89 45.07 -9.84
N ASP A 222 -18.38 45.73 -10.87
CA ASP A 222 -17.90 47.12 -10.91
C ASP A 222 -19.00 48.13 -10.54
N LEU A 223 -18.57 49.32 -10.10
CA LEU A 223 -19.26 50.63 -10.11
C LEU A 223 -20.62 50.76 -9.38
#